data_AF-A0A453M2N4-F1
#
_entry.id   AF-A0A453M2N4-F1
#
_cell.length_a   1.000
_cell.length_b   1.000
_cell.length_c   1.000
_cell.angle_alpha   90.00
_cell.angle_beta   90.00
_cell.angle_gamma   90.00
#
_symmetry.space_group_name_H-M   'P 1'
#
loop_
_entity.id
_entity.type
_entity.pdbx_description
1 polymer ?
#
loop_
_entity_poly.entity_id
_entity_poly.type
_entity_poly.pdbx_seq_one_letter_code
_entity_poly.pdbx_strand_id
1 'polypeptide(L)' 'PEHVSQIAEWGSDGVIIGSAMVKQLGEANSPREGLKRLEVYAKSLKNALL' A
#
# COMPACT_ATOMS: atom_id res chain seq x y z
N PRO A 1 6.35 -2.37 3.63
CA PRO A 1 5.70 -1.92 4.88
C PRO A 1 6.63 -1.09 5.77
N GLU A 2 7.90 -1.48 5.78
CA GLU A 2 9.03 -0.90 6.47
C GLU A 2 9.18 0.61 6.19
N HIS A 3 9.10 1.03 4.93
CA HIS A 3 9.14 2.47 4.58
C HIS A 3 7.98 3.26 5.20
N VAL A 4 6.80 2.64 5.36
CA VAL A 4 5.64 3.30 5.96
C VAL A 4 5.84 3.48 7.46
N SER A 5 6.30 2.43 8.15
CA SER A 5 6.62 2.48 9.58
C SER A 5 7.73 3.49 9.86
N GLN A 6 8.80 3.52 9.05
CA GLN A 6 9.90 4.47 9.22
C GLN A 6 9.44 5.94 9.10
N ILE A 7 8.58 6.25 8.12
CA ILE A 7 8.06 7.61 7.94
C ILE A 7 7.11 8.00 9.10
N ALA A 8 6.38 7.04 9.66
CA ALA A 8 5.59 7.27 10.87
C ALA A 8 6.48 7.50 12.10
N GLU A 9 7.56 6.73 12.26
CA GLU A 9 8.56 6.91 13.34
C GLU A 9 9.25 8.28 13.29
N TRP A 10 9.39 8.86 12.10
CA TRP A 10 9.91 10.22 11.92
C TRP A 10 8.89 11.32 12.28
N GLY A 11 7.68 10.96 12.72
CA GLY A 11 6.68 11.89 13.23
C GLY A 11 5.78 12.52 12.15
N SER A 12 5.62 11.88 10.99
CA SER A 12 4.68 12.35 9.98
C SER A 12 3.21 12.13 10.40
N ASP A 13 2.32 13.04 9.97
CA ASP A 13 0.87 12.90 10.17
C ASP A 13 0.23 11.89 9.20
N GLY A 14 0.97 11.42 8.19
CA GLY A 14 0.47 10.45 7.21
C GLY A 14 1.43 10.18 6.05
N VAL A 15 1.12 9.14 5.28
CA VAL A 15 1.92 8.68 4.14
C VAL A 15 1.03 8.52 2.90
N ILE A 16 1.45 9.07 1.75
CA ILE A 16 0.78 8.90 0.46
C ILE A 16 1.57 7.90 -0.39
N ILE A 17 0.89 6.88 -0.91
CA ILE A 17 1.50 5.79 -1.68
C ILE A 17 0.79 5.69 -3.03
N GLY A 18 1.39 6.26 -4.07
CA GLY A 18 0.83 6.28 -5.43
C GLY A 18 1.25 5.07 -6.26
N SER A 19 2.46 5.11 -6.82
CA SER A 19 2.93 4.14 -7.82
C SER A 19 2.82 2.68 -7.37
N ALA A 20 3.07 2.39 -6.10
CA ALA A 20 2.95 1.02 -5.58
C ALA A 20 1.49 0.52 -5.52
N MET A 21 0.50 1.41 -5.30
CA MET A 21 -0.92 1.07 -5.38
C MET A 21 -1.35 0.85 -6.84
N VAL A 22 -0.94 1.76 -7.73
CA VAL A 22 -1.22 1.65 -9.17
C VAL A 22 -0.62 0.36 -9.74
N LYS A 23 0.57 -0.04 -9.29
CA LYS A 23 1.20 -1.29 -9.68
C LYS A 23 0.35 -2.52 -9.36
N GLN A 24 -0.35 -2.55 -8.22
CA GLN A 24 -1.21 -3.69 -7.87
C GLN A 24 -2.42 -3.80 -8.81
N LEU A 25 -2.98 -2.66 -9.21
CA LEU A 25 -4.13 -2.60 -10.11
C LEU A 25 -3.74 -2.84 -11.57
N GLY A 26 -2.75 -2.08 -12.05
CA GLY A 26 -2.42 -1.96 -13.48
C GLY A 26 -1.57 -3.10 -14.02
N GLU A 27 -0.82 -3.81 -13.17
CA GLU A 27 0.00 -4.96 -13.58
C GLU A 27 -0.64 -6.31 -13.25
N ALA A 28 -1.94 -6.36 -12.95
CA ALA A 28 -2.67 -7.62 -12.73
C ALA A 28 -3.19 -8.20 -14.06
N ASN A 29 -3.36 -9.53 -14.12
CA ASN A 29 -3.83 -10.17 -15.36
C ASN A 29 -5.33 -9.93 -15.61
N SER A 30 -6.07 -9.42 -14.62
CA SER A 30 -7.45 -9.01 -14.76
C SER A 30 -7.83 -7.93 -13.73
N PRO A 31 -8.90 -7.14 -13.98
CA PRO A 31 -9.39 -6.16 -13.03
C PRO A 31 -9.73 -6.76 -11.65
N ARG A 32 -10.32 -7.95 -11.62
CA ARG A 32 -10.69 -8.64 -10.37
C ARG A 32 -9.46 -9.06 -9.57
N GLU A 33 -8.43 -9.57 -10.23
CA GLU A 33 -7.16 -9.88 -9.59
C GLU A 33 -6.50 -8.62 -9.04
N GLY A 34 -6.50 -7.52 -9.81
CA GLY A 34 -5.95 -6.24 -9.37
C GLY A 34 -6.59 -5.72 -8.09
N LEU A 35 -7.92 -5.80 -7.98
CA LEU A 35 -8.63 -5.43 -6.75
C LEU A 35 -8.22 -6.31 -5.55
N LYS A 36 -8.07 -7.62 -5.76
CA LYS A 36 -7.62 -8.54 -4.69
C LYS A 36 -6.18 -8.25 -4.25
N ARG A 37 -5.28 -7.99 -5.20
CA ARG A 37 -3.89 -7.60 -4.93
C ARG A 37 -3.84 -6.28 -4.16
N LEU A 38 -4.62 -5.30 -4.59
CA LEU A 38 -4.74 -4.01 -3.92
C LEU A 38 -5.24 -4.17 -2.48
N GLU A 39 -6.27 -4.98 -2.24
CA GLU A 39 -6.82 -5.22 -0.91
C GLU A 39 -5.76 -5.78 0.06
N VAL A 40 -5.03 -6.82 -0.36
CA VAL A 40 -3.97 -7.44 0.45
C VAL A 40 -2.86 -6.42 0.75
N TYR A 41 -2.43 -5.70 -0.28
CA TYR A 41 -1.35 -4.71 -0.14
C TYR A 41 -1.76 -3.54 0.78
N ALA A 42 -2.92 -2.94 0.56
CA ALA A 42 -3.42 -1.84 1.37
C ALA A 42 -3.59 -2.23 2.85
N LYS A 43 -4.09 -3.44 3.14
CA LYS A 43 -4.18 -3.96 4.51
C LYS A 43 -2.80 -4.08 5.17
N SER A 44 -1.80 -4.59 4.45
CA SER A 44 -0.43 -4.68 4.97
C SER A 44 0.19 -3.33 5.30
N LEU A 45 -0.07 -2.30 4.47
CA LEU A 45 0.41 -0.95 4.70
C LEU A 45 -0.33 -0.27 5.85
N LYS A 46 -1.64 -0.51 5.98
CA LYS A 46 -2.43 0.00 7.11
C LYS A 46 -1.96 -0.60 8.44
N ASN A 47 -1.67 -1.89 8.47
CA ASN A 47 -1.14 -2.57 9.65
C ASN A 47 0.26 -2.08 10.04
N ALA A 48 1.04 -1.55 9.10
CA ALA A 48 2.36 -0.98 9.38
C ALA A 48 2.31 0.44 9.97
N LEU A 49 1.13 1.08 9.96
CA LEU A 49 0.84 2.39 10.58
C LEU A 49 0.15 2.26 11.95
N LEU A 50 -0.27 1.06 12.34
CA LEU A 50 -0.90 0.76 13.62
C LEU A 50 0.12 0.08 14.55
#